data_AF-A0A0M3IR65-F1
#
_entry.id   AF-A0A0M3IR65-F1
#
_cell.length_a   1.000
_cell.length_b   1.000
_cell.length_c   1.000
_cell.angle_alpha   90.00
_cell.angle_beta   90.00
_cell.angle_gamma   90.00
#
_symmetry.space_group_name_H-M   'P 1'
#
loop_
_entity.id
_entity.type
_entity.pdbx_description
1 polymer ?
#
loop_
_entity_poly.entity_id
_entity_poly.type
_entity_poly.pdbx_seq_one_letter_code
_entity_poly.pdbx_strand_id
1 'polypeptide(L)'
;MNVFSFNCLDDVDEKEGDKKLLNDNSLGMLNDTAELTLHKQLAAVENGTCEKLAWRAVEVREHFRMVWKNDAAFLKKLFPLFDCDDSEHCPMDVLFCEKVLVPPTKFRPIRYFKGDKFENPQTVNLRKLLEATETMRAVRMAVSGGKNNAALMELISTRVPGKTMREKMHNSYLVLQQRIGAIFDQDLDRTSDQRSLIPGIKQILEKKQGLFRMNMMGKRVNFACRSVITPDPYLDIDEIGIPEIFAKKLTFPEPASLINLPKLRKLVKNGPAKHPGANFVLRPGGFKQVLVEKREERFAEAKRLQPANTTRLAHPVKVLRHLDRGDLMLMNRQPSLHKPSIMGHRVRVLTGQRALRMNYAPCKAYNADFDGDEMNGHFVQNRIARTEVAEIANVGSNFLVPKDGTPLLGLIQDHVVSGVLLTLRGRFFNKEDFMHLVLAAFAQTSQRIVLPPPSMLKPQKLWSGKQVISTILLNCIPRGQPLINLTSKAKTPLSCWKVGNLPAPKFEMSESEVIFRQAELLVGVLDKQHYGSTQYGLIHCCWELYGHRCATSILSCFSRLFTTHLQVRF
;
A
#
# COMPACT_ATOMS: atom_id res chain seq x y z
N MET A 1 -40.02 4.57 7.93
CA MET A 1 -38.92 5.50 7.59
C MET A 1 -39.16 6.72 8.45
N ASN A 2 -38.55 6.78 9.63
CA ASN A 2 -39.08 7.59 10.73
C ASN A 2 -38.14 8.75 11.02
N VAL A 3 -38.72 9.94 11.12
CA VAL A 3 -38.06 11.24 11.09
C VAL A 3 -38.65 12.06 12.23
N PHE A 4 -37.84 12.53 13.17
CA PHE A 4 -38.27 13.40 14.26
C PHE A 4 -37.18 14.40 14.62
N SER A 5 -37.57 15.57 15.14
CA SER A 5 -36.74 16.77 15.23
C SER A 5 -37.17 17.77 16.30
N PHE A 6 -36.34 18.73 16.76
CA PHE A 6 -34.89 18.75 17.11
C PHE A 6 -34.72 19.96 18.17
N ASN A 7 -34.05 19.77 19.35
CA ASN A 7 -34.06 20.44 20.72
C ASN A 7 -32.86 21.31 21.36
N CYS A 8 -32.97 21.63 22.68
CA CYS A 8 -32.07 22.10 23.83
C CYS A 8 -31.56 23.59 24.12
N LEU A 9 -30.44 23.83 24.83
CA LEU A 9 -30.09 24.87 25.87
C LEU A 9 -29.14 26.13 25.64
N ASP A 10 -29.40 27.26 26.38
CA ASP A 10 -28.54 28.24 27.18
C ASP A 10 -27.70 29.39 26.52
N ASP A 11 -27.26 30.52 27.13
CA ASP A 11 -27.54 31.42 28.32
C ASP A 11 -26.70 32.74 28.13
N VAL A 12 -26.92 33.96 28.71
CA VAL A 12 -26.49 34.49 30.04
C VAL A 12 -26.74 36.04 30.15
N ASP A 13 -27.18 36.52 31.32
CA ASP A 13 -27.11 37.86 32.00
C ASP A 13 -27.68 39.22 31.50
N GLU A 14 -28.45 39.79 32.46
CA GLU A 14 -28.53 41.19 32.96
C GLU A 14 -29.41 42.32 32.36
N LYS A 15 -30.35 42.74 33.23
CA LYS A 15 -30.85 44.10 33.60
C LYS A 15 -32.26 44.52 33.17
N GLU A 16 -32.88 45.23 34.12
CA GLU A 16 -34.31 45.49 34.22
C GLU A 16 -34.77 46.65 33.32
N GLY A 17 -35.97 46.52 32.76
CA GLY A 17 -36.61 47.55 31.95
C GLY A 17 -38.09 47.24 31.77
N ASP A 18 -38.92 47.70 32.69
CA ASP A 18 -40.34 47.34 32.78
C ASP A 18 -41.15 47.88 31.58
N LYS A 19 -41.40 47.02 30.59
CA LYS A 19 -42.25 47.29 29.42
C LYS A 19 -43.21 46.12 29.19
N LYS A 20 -44.50 46.46 29.12
CA LYS A 20 -45.62 45.51 29.00
C LYS A 20 -45.48 44.59 27.78
N LEU A 21 -45.17 43.32 28.01
CA LEU A 21 -45.34 42.24 27.04
C LEU A 21 -46.82 42.11 26.65
N LEU A 22 -47.12 42.24 25.36
CA LEU A 22 -48.45 41.97 24.82
C LEU A 22 -48.83 40.49 24.97
N ASN A 23 -50.12 40.24 25.26
CA ASN A 23 -50.67 38.90 25.43
C ASN A 23 -50.70 38.14 24.10
N ASP A 24 -49.75 37.22 23.92
CA ASP A 24 -49.58 36.37 22.73
C ASP A 24 -50.61 35.21 22.65
N ASN A 25 -51.84 35.44 23.13
CA ASN A 25 -52.94 34.45 23.13
C ASN A 25 -53.62 34.30 21.76
N SER A 26 -53.17 35.02 20.73
CA SER A 26 -53.74 35.01 19.38
C SER A 26 -53.01 34.10 18.38
N LEU A 27 -51.91 33.45 18.76
CA LEU A 27 -51.17 32.51 17.90
C LEU A 27 -51.82 31.11 17.76
N GLY A 28 -53.10 30.98 18.09
CA GLY A 28 -53.89 29.75 18.01
C GLY A 28 -54.71 29.55 16.72
N MET A 29 -54.63 30.47 15.76
CA MET A 29 -55.42 30.42 14.52
C MET A 29 -54.64 29.78 13.35
N LEU A 30 -55.08 28.60 12.93
CA LEU A 30 -54.41 27.68 11.99
C LEU A 30 -54.42 28.08 10.50
N ASN A 31 -54.53 29.38 10.14
CA ASN A 31 -54.76 29.80 8.74
C ASN A 31 -53.88 30.96 8.20
N ASP A 32 -52.99 31.59 8.99
CA ASP A 32 -52.03 32.56 8.44
C ASP A 32 -50.84 31.82 7.80
N THR A 33 -50.41 32.24 6.60
CA THR A 33 -49.20 31.69 5.97
C THR A 33 -47.95 32.10 6.77
N ALA A 34 -46.93 31.24 6.82
CA ALA A 34 -45.70 31.48 7.58
C ALA A 34 -45.01 32.83 7.22
N GLU A 35 -45.14 33.23 5.96
CA GLU A 35 -44.68 34.50 5.40
C GLU A 35 -45.40 35.71 6.02
N LEU A 36 -46.73 35.67 6.19
CA LEU A 36 -47.51 36.72 6.85
C LEU A 36 -47.12 36.88 8.33
N THR A 37 -46.88 35.77 9.05
CA THR A 37 -46.40 35.84 10.44
C THR A 37 -45.00 36.44 10.57
N LEU A 38 -44.12 36.20 9.60
CA LEU A 38 -42.77 36.76 9.60
C LEU A 38 -42.78 38.28 9.32
N HIS A 39 -43.56 38.73 8.33
CA HIS A 39 -43.72 40.16 8.06
C HIS A 39 -44.30 40.95 9.24
N LYS A 40 -45.32 40.39 9.93
CA LYS A 40 -45.89 40.99 11.16
C LYS A 40 -44.85 41.11 12.28
N GLN A 41 -43.93 40.14 12.40
CA GLN A 41 -42.86 40.18 13.40
C GLN A 41 -41.73 41.14 13.04
N LEU A 42 -41.34 41.24 11.75
CA LEU A 42 -40.34 42.22 11.31
C LEU A 42 -40.80 43.64 11.58
N ALA A 43 -42.04 43.97 11.22
CA ALA A 43 -42.63 45.27 11.54
C ALA A 43 -42.67 45.56 13.06
N ALA A 44 -42.85 44.57 13.92
CA ALA A 44 -42.82 44.75 15.37
C ALA A 44 -41.41 45.04 15.92
N VAL A 45 -40.37 44.44 15.33
CA VAL A 45 -38.96 44.69 15.68
C VAL A 45 -38.50 46.04 15.15
N GLU A 46 -38.80 46.38 13.89
CA GLU A 46 -38.47 47.67 13.27
C GLU A 46 -39.13 48.86 13.99
N ASN A 47 -40.37 48.68 14.47
CA ASN A 47 -41.06 49.68 15.29
C ASN A 47 -40.57 49.76 16.76
N GLY A 48 -39.50 49.04 17.13
CA GLY A 48 -38.90 49.09 18.47
C GLY A 48 -39.79 48.54 19.60
N THR A 49 -40.84 47.77 19.26
CA THR A 49 -41.79 47.22 20.25
C THR A 49 -41.35 45.91 20.88
N CYS A 50 -40.33 45.26 20.34
CA CYS A 50 -39.77 44.01 20.85
C CYS A 50 -38.26 43.91 20.57
N GLU A 51 -37.45 43.76 21.62
CA GLU A 51 -36.03 43.41 21.49
C GLU A 51 -35.91 41.89 21.37
N LYS A 52 -35.47 41.40 20.20
CA LYS A 52 -35.40 39.97 19.90
C LYS A 52 -33.96 39.44 20.07
N LEU A 53 -33.69 38.84 21.22
CA LEU A 53 -32.36 38.33 21.61
C LEU A 53 -31.86 37.15 20.75
N ALA A 54 -32.75 36.32 20.20
CA ALA A 54 -32.38 35.17 19.38
C ALA A 54 -33.41 34.85 18.29
N TRP A 55 -32.94 34.34 17.15
CA TRP A 55 -33.76 33.88 16.02
C TRP A 55 -33.90 32.36 16.03
N ARG A 56 -35.10 31.85 15.75
CA ARG A 56 -35.33 30.40 15.62
C ARG A 56 -34.90 29.93 14.23
N ALA A 57 -34.35 28.73 14.11
CA ALA A 57 -33.87 28.18 12.84
C ALA A 57 -34.93 28.17 11.71
N VAL A 58 -36.22 27.99 12.07
CA VAL A 58 -37.34 28.07 11.11
C VAL A 58 -37.51 29.48 10.55
N GLU A 59 -37.41 30.52 11.40
CA GLU A 59 -37.51 31.91 10.98
C GLU A 59 -36.35 32.29 10.07
N VAL A 60 -35.13 31.87 10.43
CA VAL A 60 -33.93 32.04 9.61
C VAL A 60 -34.11 31.37 8.25
N ARG A 61 -34.69 30.17 8.17
CA ARG A 61 -34.98 29.51 6.88
C ARG A 61 -35.95 30.31 6.01
N GLU A 62 -37.02 30.85 6.59
CA GLU A 62 -37.95 31.69 5.82
C GLU A 62 -37.27 33.00 5.34
N HIS A 63 -36.31 33.56 6.10
CA HIS A 63 -35.42 34.63 5.60
C HIS A 63 -34.58 34.20 4.39
N PHE A 64 -33.94 33.02 4.43
CA PHE A 64 -33.22 32.50 3.26
C PHE A 64 -34.15 32.32 2.05
N ARG A 65 -35.39 31.85 2.26
CA ARG A 65 -36.40 31.74 1.18
C ARG A 65 -36.79 33.09 0.58
N MET A 66 -36.95 34.13 1.38
CA MET A 66 -37.19 35.50 0.87
C MET A 66 -35.99 36.02 0.05
N VAL A 67 -34.76 35.79 0.53
CA VAL A 67 -33.54 36.14 -0.22
C VAL A 67 -33.45 35.36 -1.54
N TRP A 68 -33.86 34.08 -1.57
CA TRP A 68 -33.96 33.33 -2.82
C TRP A 68 -34.98 33.94 -3.79
N LYS A 69 -36.18 34.29 -3.32
CA LYS A 69 -37.22 34.94 -4.15
C LYS A 69 -36.73 36.22 -4.82
N ASN A 70 -35.91 37.01 -4.12
CA ASN A 70 -35.40 38.29 -4.62
C ASN A 70 -34.13 38.14 -5.48
N ASP A 71 -33.15 37.35 -5.04
CA ASP A 71 -31.78 37.37 -5.56
C ASP A 71 -31.33 36.04 -6.22
N ALA A 72 -32.23 35.09 -6.49
CA ALA A 72 -31.89 33.80 -7.11
C ALA A 72 -30.99 33.91 -8.36
N ALA A 73 -31.22 34.89 -9.23
CA ALA A 73 -30.43 35.09 -10.45
C ALA A 73 -28.95 35.45 -10.19
N PHE A 74 -28.66 36.06 -9.04
CA PHE A 74 -27.30 36.33 -8.57
C PHE A 74 -26.74 35.11 -7.83
N LEU A 75 -27.53 34.52 -6.92
CA LEU A 75 -27.10 33.38 -6.10
C LEU A 75 -26.78 32.12 -6.93
N LYS A 76 -27.51 31.86 -8.02
CA LYS A 76 -27.18 30.78 -8.98
C LYS A 76 -25.79 30.94 -9.62
N LYS A 77 -25.38 32.19 -9.91
CA LYS A 77 -24.05 32.49 -10.46
C LYS A 77 -22.95 32.37 -9.41
N LEU A 78 -23.24 32.74 -8.16
CA LEU A 78 -22.29 32.67 -7.05
C LEU A 78 -22.10 31.24 -6.54
N PHE A 79 -23.17 30.45 -6.51
CA PHE A 79 -23.21 29.06 -6.06
C PHE A 79 -23.93 28.17 -7.09
N PRO A 80 -23.21 27.66 -8.11
CA PRO A 80 -23.80 26.78 -9.13
C PRO A 80 -24.44 25.49 -8.59
N LEU A 81 -24.15 25.12 -7.34
CA LEU A 81 -24.82 24.01 -6.62
C LEU A 81 -26.34 24.21 -6.48
N PHE A 82 -26.82 25.46 -6.49
CA PHE A 82 -28.25 25.80 -6.38
C PHE A 82 -28.94 25.98 -7.74
N ASP A 83 -28.25 25.76 -8.85
CA ASP A 83 -28.83 25.82 -10.20
C ASP A 83 -29.44 24.45 -10.58
N CYS A 84 -30.55 24.12 -9.92
CA CYS A 84 -31.36 22.93 -10.19
C CYS A 84 -32.63 23.30 -10.97
N ASP A 85 -33.14 22.35 -11.77
CA ASP A 85 -34.39 22.49 -12.55
C ASP A 85 -35.67 22.30 -11.70
N ASP A 86 -35.55 21.81 -10.46
CA ASP A 86 -36.68 21.62 -9.54
C ASP A 86 -37.25 22.98 -9.08
N SER A 87 -38.38 23.38 -9.66
CA SER A 87 -39.07 24.63 -9.36
C SER A 87 -39.98 24.58 -8.13
N GLU A 88 -40.26 23.38 -7.59
CA GLU A 88 -41.19 23.19 -6.46
C GLU A 88 -40.58 23.51 -5.08
N HIS A 89 -39.25 23.53 -4.95
CA HIS A 89 -38.56 23.65 -3.67
C HIS A 89 -37.44 24.71 -3.70
N CYS A 90 -37.22 25.41 -2.59
CA CYS A 90 -36.11 26.36 -2.46
C CYS A 90 -34.78 25.62 -2.30
N PRO A 91 -33.79 25.77 -3.21
CA PRO A 91 -32.50 25.06 -3.10
C PRO A 91 -31.72 25.39 -1.82
N MET A 92 -31.94 26.58 -1.24
CA MET A 92 -31.28 26.98 0.02
C MET A 92 -31.84 26.26 1.26
N ASP A 93 -32.95 25.52 1.16
CA ASP A 93 -33.44 24.68 2.26
C ASP A 93 -32.46 23.54 2.61
N VAL A 94 -31.55 23.18 1.70
CA VAL A 94 -30.47 22.20 1.92
C VAL A 94 -29.53 22.60 3.06
N LEU A 95 -29.47 23.89 3.42
CA LEU A 95 -28.69 24.39 4.57
C LEU A 95 -29.30 23.98 5.92
N PHE A 96 -30.54 23.48 5.95
CA PHE A 96 -31.28 23.14 7.17
C PHE A 96 -31.53 21.63 7.27
N CYS A 97 -31.19 21.04 8.42
CA CYS A 97 -31.38 19.60 8.65
C CYS A 97 -32.73 19.29 9.30
N GLU A 98 -33.75 18.99 8.51
CA GLU A 98 -35.04 18.48 9.04
C GLU A 98 -34.99 16.99 9.42
N LYS A 99 -34.15 16.21 8.74
CA LYS A 99 -34.17 14.73 8.78
C LYS A 99 -32.76 14.17 8.92
N VAL A 100 -32.51 13.39 9.97
CA VAL A 100 -31.21 12.77 10.22
C VAL A 100 -31.16 11.37 9.63
N LEU A 101 -30.22 11.15 8.70
CA LEU A 101 -30.02 9.84 8.07
C LEU A 101 -29.26 8.90 9.01
N VAL A 102 -29.87 7.79 9.41
CA VAL A 102 -29.26 6.80 10.31
C VAL A 102 -28.49 5.74 9.50
N PRO A 103 -27.17 5.58 9.70
CA PRO A 103 -26.40 4.55 9.00
C PRO A 103 -26.89 3.13 9.32
N PRO A 104 -26.97 2.22 8.32
CA PRO A 104 -27.31 0.82 8.54
C PRO A 104 -26.43 0.13 9.60
N THR A 105 -27.00 -0.84 10.32
CA THR A 105 -26.37 -1.52 11.47
C THR A 105 -24.98 -2.11 11.15
N LYS A 106 -24.76 -2.55 9.90
CA LYS A 106 -23.46 -3.05 9.41
C LYS A 106 -22.31 -2.04 9.57
N PHE A 107 -22.59 -0.73 9.52
CA PHE A 107 -21.60 0.34 9.69
C PHE A 107 -21.45 0.81 11.14
N ARG A 108 -22.35 0.38 12.04
CA ARG A 108 -22.32 0.67 13.48
C ARG A 108 -22.22 -0.61 14.33
N PRO A 109 -21.22 -1.48 14.11
CA PRO A 109 -21.07 -2.71 14.88
C PRO A 109 -20.74 -2.42 16.34
N ILE A 110 -21.21 -3.30 17.23
CA ILE A 110 -20.78 -3.40 18.63
C ILE A 110 -19.30 -3.78 18.65
N ARG A 111 -18.51 -3.09 19.48
CA ARG A 111 -17.09 -3.38 19.69
C ARG A 111 -16.95 -4.33 20.87
N TYR A 112 -16.04 -5.29 20.77
CA TYR A 112 -15.70 -6.19 21.87
C TYR A 112 -14.28 -5.89 22.31
N PHE A 113 -14.05 -5.70 23.61
CA PHE A 113 -12.71 -5.51 24.17
C PHE A 113 -12.60 -6.27 25.48
N LYS A 114 -11.65 -7.21 25.56
CA LYS A 114 -11.43 -8.11 26.71
C LYS A 114 -12.64 -8.93 27.18
N GLY A 115 -13.66 -9.09 26.33
CA GLY A 115 -14.91 -9.80 26.64
C GLY A 115 -16.10 -8.86 26.82
N ASP A 116 -15.85 -7.62 27.23
CA ASP A 116 -16.87 -6.59 27.43
C ASP A 116 -17.38 -6.03 26.10
N LYS A 117 -18.67 -5.69 26.09
CA LYS A 117 -19.40 -5.13 24.94
C LYS A 117 -19.44 -3.61 25.05
N PHE A 118 -18.85 -2.93 24.07
CA PHE A 118 -18.86 -1.48 23.94
C PHE A 118 -19.72 -1.06 22.75
N GLU A 119 -20.62 -0.11 22.98
CA GLU A 119 -21.45 0.46 21.91
C GLU A 119 -20.59 1.24 20.90
N ASN A 120 -21.13 1.38 19.68
CA ASN A 120 -20.47 2.20 18.67
C ASN A 120 -20.63 3.70 18.99
N PRO A 121 -19.57 4.53 18.95
CA PRO A 121 -19.65 5.98 19.13
C PRO A 121 -20.81 6.66 18.39
N GLN A 122 -21.04 6.31 17.12
CA GLN A 122 -22.14 6.88 16.33
C GLN A 122 -23.53 6.49 16.87
N THR A 123 -23.68 5.30 17.43
CA THR A 123 -24.94 4.86 18.06
C THR A 123 -25.19 5.60 19.37
N VAL A 124 -24.15 5.89 20.16
CA VAL A 124 -24.26 6.68 21.39
C VAL A 124 -24.68 8.12 21.07
N ASN A 125 -24.07 8.75 20.05
CA ASN A 125 -24.50 10.08 19.61
C ASN A 125 -25.95 10.07 19.13
N LEU A 126 -26.35 9.10 18.27
CA LEU A 126 -27.74 8.95 17.83
C LEU A 126 -28.74 8.68 18.98
N ARG A 127 -28.32 8.02 20.08
CA ARG A 127 -29.16 7.87 21.28
C ARG A 127 -29.34 9.20 22.01
N LYS A 128 -28.26 9.90 22.36
CA LYS A 128 -28.31 11.24 22.99
C LYS A 128 -29.19 12.21 22.17
N LEU A 129 -29.11 12.08 20.85
CA LEU A 129 -29.87 12.83 19.86
C LEU A 129 -31.39 12.55 19.93
N LEU A 130 -31.77 11.28 20.05
CA LEU A 130 -33.17 10.86 20.24
C LEU A 130 -33.72 11.27 21.61
N GLU A 131 -32.96 11.06 22.69
CA GLU A 131 -33.31 11.47 24.05
C GLU A 131 -33.63 12.98 24.11
N ALA A 132 -32.83 13.80 23.42
CA ALA A 132 -33.09 15.23 23.29
C ALA A 132 -34.33 15.54 22.44
N THR A 133 -34.64 14.76 21.41
CA THR A 133 -35.87 14.96 20.62
C THR A 133 -37.13 14.60 21.43
N GLU A 134 -37.05 13.60 22.31
CA GLU A 134 -38.14 13.24 23.21
C GLU A 134 -38.40 14.31 24.27
N THR A 135 -37.36 14.90 24.87
CA THR A 135 -37.54 16.01 25.83
C THR A 135 -38.14 17.25 25.16
N MET A 136 -37.81 17.55 23.91
CA MET A 136 -38.46 18.62 23.12
C MET A 136 -39.97 18.40 23.02
N ARG A 137 -40.36 17.16 22.67
CA ARG A 137 -41.74 16.78 22.44
C ARG A 137 -42.56 16.88 23.73
N ALA A 138 -41.96 16.49 24.86
CA ALA A 138 -42.54 16.66 26.19
C ALA A 138 -42.79 18.14 26.52
N VAL A 139 -41.79 19.02 26.36
CA VAL A 139 -41.93 20.47 26.59
C VAL A 139 -42.99 21.09 25.69
N ARG A 140 -43.01 20.75 24.39
CA ARG A 140 -44.03 21.22 23.45
C ARG A 140 -45.44 20.80 23.85
N MET A 141 -45.65 19.56 24.29
CA MET A 141 -46.96 19.08 24.75
C MET A 141 -47.44 19.83 26.01
N ALA A 142 -46.54 20.16 26.93
CA ALA A 142 -46.86 20.95 28.12
C ALA A 142 -47.18 22.42 27.78
N VAL A 143 -46.51 23.02 26.78
CA VAL A 143 -46.81 24.39 26.31
C VAL A 143 -48.14 24.46 25.55
N SER A 144 -48.51 23.43 24.79
CA SER A 144 -49.79 23.38 24.05
C SER A 144 -51.00 22.91 24.88
N GLY A 145 -50.91 22.88 26.22
CA GLY A 145 -52.04 22.57 27.11
C GLY A 145 -52.50 21.11 27.12
N GLY A 146 -51.67 20.16 26.67
CA GLY A 146 -51.98 18.73 26.72
C GLY A 146 -51.94 18.19 28.15
N LYS A 147 -52.98 17.43 28.56
CA LYS A 147 -53.20 16.79 29.87
C LYS A 147 -51.98 16.79 30.83
N ASN A 148 -52.10 17.57 31.91
CA ASN A 148 -51.10 17.72 32.97
C ASN A 148 -50.85 16.43 33.76
N ASN A 149 -50.01 15.54 33.22
CA ASN A 149 -49.45 14.43 34.00
C ASN A 149 -48.30 14.95 34.88
N ALA A 150 -48.42 14.82 36.20
CA ALA A 150 -47.40 15.30 37.15
C ALA A 150 -45.98 14.78 36.83
N ALA A 151 -45.87 13.49 36.49
CA ALA A 151 -44.60 12.85 36.09
C ALA A 151 -43.96 13.46 34.82
N LEU A 152 -44.75 14.05 33.92
CA LEU A 152 -44.22 14.74 32.74
C LEU A 152 -43.56 16.07 33.13
N MET A 153 -44.19 16.82 34.04
CA MET A 153 -43.67 18.09 34.56
C MET A 153 -42.42 17.89 35.42
N GLU A 154 -42.39 16.82 36.22
CA GLU A 154 -41.21 16.39 36.97
C GLU A 154 -40.04 16.07 36.03
N LEU A 155 -40.25 15.24 35.00
CA LEU A 155 -39.24 14.89 34.01
C LEU A 155 -38.72 16.10 33.20
N ILE A 156 -39.59 17.08 32.93
CA ILE A 156 -39.21 18.37 32.31
C ILE A 156 -38.40 19.24 33.29
N SER A 157 -38.74 19.25 34.58
CA SER A 157 -38.00 20.01 35.60
C SER A 157 -36.60 19.46 35.88
N THR A 158 -36.41 18.15 35.80
CA THR A 158 -35.11 17.50 36.07
C THR A 158 -34.15 17.53 34.88
N ARG A 159 -34.65 17.57 33.64
CA ARG A 159 -33.80 17.43 32.43
C ARG A 159 -33.46 18.73 31.70
N VAL A 160 -34.15 19.84 31.97
CA VAL A 160 -33.98 21.11 31.23
C VAL A 160 -33.95 22.28 32.22
N PRO A 161 -32.81 22.98 32.41
CA PRO A 161 -32.77 24.20 33.20
C PRO A 161 -33.60 25.31 32.55
N GLY A 162 -34.09 26.19 33.43
CA GLY A 162 -34.94 27.33 33.11
C GLY A 162 -36.06 27.48 34.13
N LYS A 163 -36.43 28.73 34.46
CA LYS A 163 -37.50 29.03 35.42
C LYS A 163 -38.88 29.03 34.75
N THR A 164 -38.98 29.53 33.51
CA THR A 164 -40.24 29.59 32.76
C THR A 164 -40.36 28.47 31.72
N MET A 165 -41.59 28.12 31.34
CA MET A 165 -41.82 27.10 30.28
C MET A 165 -41.36 27.57 28.89
N ARG A 166 -41.29 28.89 28.65
CA ARG A 166 -40.78 29.49 27.41
C ARG A 166 -39.26 29.47 27.35
N GLU A 167 -38.61 29.81 28.46
CA GLU A 167 -37.17 29.65 28.66
C GLU A 167 -36.78 28.19 28.48
N LYS A 168 -37.42 27.24 29.19
CA LYS A 168 -37.25 25.78 28.94
C LYS A 168 -37.52 25.36 27.49
N MET A 169 -38.37 26.10 26.75
CA MET A 169 -38.63 25.86 25.33
C MET A 169 -37.53 26.44 24.43
N HIS A 170 -36.97 27.61 24.73
CA HIS A 170 -35.79 28.15 24.05
C HIS A 170 -34.57 27.28 24.33
N ASN A 171 -34.43 26.90 25.61
CA ASN A 171 -33.62 25.83 26.16
C ASN A 171 -34.11 24.42 25.75
N SER A 172 -34.98 24.38 24.74
CA SER A 172 -35.39 23.24 23.94
C SER A 172 -35.23 23.51 22.41
N TYR A 173 -34.21 24.29 21.96
CA TYR A 173 -33.71 24.38 20.57
C TYR A 173 -32.16 24.37 20.29
N LEU A 174 -31.28 24.59 21.28
CA LEU A 174 -29.81 24.80 21.15
C LEU A 174 -28.85 23.62 21.52
N VAL A 175 -28.80 23.02 22.72
CA VAL A 175 -27.93 21.85 23.05
C VAL A 175 -28.17 20.61 22.19
N LEU A 176 -29.29 20.48 21.47
CA LEU A 176 -29.38 19.50 20.41
C LEU A 176 -29.01 20.11 19.06
N GLN A 177 -29.13 21.41 18.79
CA GLN A 177 -28.32 22.01 17.73
C GLN A 177 -26.83 21.68 17.96
N GLN A 178 -26.42 21.54 19.24
CA GLN A 178 -25.13 20.97 19.64
C GLN A 178 -25.08 19.43 19.52
N ARG A 179 -26.13 18.63 19.84
CA ARG A 179 -26.13 17.16 19.61
C ARG A 179 -26.11 16.76 18.13
N ILE A 180 -26.78 17.50 17.25
CA ILE A 180 -26.69 17.30 15.78
C ILE A 180 -25.33 17.79 15.29
N GLY A 181 -24.83 18.92 15.83
CA GLY A 181 -23.44 19.34 15.67
C GLY A 181 -22.45 18.23 16.02
N ALA A 182 -22.58 17.61 17.20
CA ALA A 182 -21.75 16.53 17.74
C ALA A 182 -21.73 15.25 16.88
N ILE A 183 -22.75 15.02 16.05
CA ILE A 183 -22.73 13.93 15.06
C ILE A 183 -21.73 14.23 13.93
N PHE A 184 -21.66 15.48 13.48
CA PHE A 184 -20.75 15.89 12.43
C PHE A 184 -19.35 16.19 12.97
N ASP A 185 -19.26 17.02 14.02
CA ASP A 185 -18.03 17.51 14.62
C ASP A 185 -18.13 17.48 16.16
N GLN A 186 -17.27 16.69 16.80
CA GLN A 186 -17.21 16.59 18.27
C GLN A 186 -16.99 17.96 18.93
N ASP A 187 -16.29 18.89 18.26
CA ASP A 187 -15.84 20.15 18.84
C ASP A 187 -16.99 21.18 18.95
N LEU A 188 -18.18 20.83 18.42
CA LEU A 188 -19.44 21.56 18.60
C LEU A 188 -20.22 21.15 19.87
N ASP A 189 -19.86 20.04 20.53
CA ASP A 189 -20.45 19.63 21.82
C ASP A 189 -19.73 20.35 22.97
N ARG A 190 -20.21 21.55 23.32
CA ARG A 190 -19.58 22.41 24.34
C ARG A 190 -20.00 22.08 25.78
N THR A 191 -21.08 21.33 25.96
CA THR A 191 -21.68 21.04 27.28
C THR A 191 -21.13 19.78 27.93
N SER A 192 -20.42 18.92 27.19
CA SER A 192 -19.89 17.67 27.74
C SER A 192 -18.39 17.74 28.02
N ASP A 193 -17.97 17.12 29.12
CA ASP A 193 -16.56 17.07 29.53
C ASP A 193 -15.68 16.55 28.39
N GLN A 194 -14.49 17.14 28.22
CA GLN A 194 -13.55 16.77 27.16
C GLN A 194 -13.18 15.27 27.14
N ARG A 195 -13.24 14.58 28.30
CA ARG A 195 -13.01 13.13 28.42
C ARG A 195 -14.19 12.26 27.95
N SER A 196 -15.37 12.86 27.84
CA SER A 196 -16.63 12.21 27.43
C SER A 196 -17.04 12.52 25.98
N LEU A 197 -16.26 13.35 25.27
CA LEU A 197 -16.47 13.70 23.87
C LEU A 197 -16.41 12.46 22.97
N ILE A 198 -17.42 12.34 22.11
CA ILE A 198 -17.61 11.21 21.23
C ILE A 198 -17.27 11.65 19.80
N PRO A 199 -16.37 10.96 19.08
CA PRO A 199 -15.90 11.42 17.78
C PRO A 199 -17.03 11.48 16.76
N GLY A 200 -17.23 12.66 16.17
CA GLY A 200 -18.14 12.91 15.06
C GLY A 200 -17.62 12.35 13.74
N ILE A 201 -18.42 12.49 12.68
CA ILE A 201 -18.10 12.05 11.32
C ILE A 201 -16.80 12.70 10.82
N LYS A 202 -16.61 14.00 11.05
CA LYS A 202 -15.40 14.76 10.70
C LYS A 202 -14.15 14.11 11.27
N GLN A 203 -14.14 13.79 12.57
CA GLN A 203 -12.99 13.15 13.23
C GLN A 203 -12.68 11.73 12.72
N ILE A 204 -13.65 11.04 12.10
CA ILE A 204 -13.45 9.73 11.46
C ILE A 204 -12.84 9.88 10.05
N LEU A 205 -13.16 10.96 9.35
CA LEU A 205 -12.66 11.26 8.01
C LEU A 205 -11.25 11.90 8.03
N GLU A 206 -11.06 12.88 8.92
CA GLU A 206 -9.84 13.68 9.07
C GLU A 206 -8.73 12.96 9.88
N LYS A 207 -7.57 13.63 10.03
CA LYS A 207 -6.35 13.18 10.74
C LYS A 207 -5.56 12.08 10.00
N LYS A 208 -4.33 11.81 10.48
CA LYS A 208 -3.41 10.81 9.92
C LYS A 208 -3.95 9.37 9.98
N GLN A 209 -4.77 9.08 10.99
CA GLN A 209 -5.47 7.80 11.18
C GLN A 209 -6.90 7.79 10.57
N GLY A 210 -7.32 8.88 9.93
CA GLY A 210 -8.64 9.01 9.31
C GLY A 210 -8.83 8.10 8.10
N LEU A 211 -10.11 7.94 7.71
CA LEU A 211 -10.56 7.03 6.66
C LEU A 211 -9.75 7.17 5.36
N PHE A 212 -9.57 8.40 4.86
CA PHE A 212 -8.90 8.66 3.59
C PHE A 212 -7.46 8.16 3.58
N ARG A 213 -6.66 8.52 4.59
CA ARG A 213 -5.22 8.18 4.61
C ARG A 213 -4.98 6.73 5.01
N MET A 214 -5.69 6.22 6.02
CA MET A 214 -5.40 4.93 6.63
C MET A 214 -6.11 3.73 5.96
N ASN A 215 -7.26 3.96 5.32
CA ASN A 215 -8.10 2.90 4.76
C ASN A 215 -8.44 3.06 3.27
N MET A 216 -8.24 4.24 2.65
CA MET A 216 -8.39 4.42 1.20
C MET A 216 -7.03 4.41 0.48
N MET A 217 -6.11 5.31 0.87
CA MET A 217 -4.77 5.42 0.30
C MET A 217 -3.83 4.32 0.80
N GLY A 218 -3.68 4.19 2.11
CA GLY A 218 -3.13 3.00 2.74
C GLY A 218 -4.19 1.91 2.88
N LYS A 219 -3.82 0.65 2.65
CA LYS A 219 -4.64 -0.53 2.95
C LYS A 219 -3.75 -1.68 3.43
N ARG A 220 -4.25 -2.49 4.37
CA ARG A 220 -3.67 -3.82 4.63
C ARG A 220 -4.06 -4.74 3.47
N VAL A 221 -3.10 -5.48 2.93
CA VAL A 221 -3.27 -6.33 1.75
C VAL A 221 -3.21 -7.82 2.12
N ASN A 222 -3.96 -8.62 1.38
CA ASN A 222 -3.86 -10.09 1.41
C ASN A 222 -2.65 -10.56 0.58
N PHE A 223 -2.29 -11.84 0.72
CA PHE A 223 -1.20 -12.48 -0.03
C PHE A 223 0.16 -11.77 0.13
N ALA A 224 0.47 -11.30 1.33
CA ALA A 224 1.76 -10.75 1.69
C ALA A 224 2.39 -11.52 2.86
N CYS A 225 3.72 -11.46 2.96
CA CYS A 225 4.51 -11.95 4.09
C CYS A 225 5.49 -10.88 4.56
N ARG A 226 6.03 -11.06 5.78
CA ARG A 226 7.11 -10.26 6.35
C ARG A 226 8.07 -11.19 7.07
N SER A 227 9.36 -10.92 6.98
CA SER A 227 10.39 -11.58 7.79
C SER A 227 11.67 -10.75 7.77
N VAL A 228 12.59 -11.09 8.66
CA VAL A 228 13.99 -10.64 8.62
C VAL A 228 14.64 -11.14 7.32
N ILE A 229 15.49 -10.31 6.72
CA ILE A 229 16.32 -10.72 5.58
C ILE A 229 17.68 -11.25 6.04
N THR A 230 18.22 -12.18 5.27
CA THR A 230 19.54 -12.78 5.49
C THR A 230 20.28 -12.85 4.15
N PRO A 231 21.62 -12.72 4.13
CA PRO A 231 22.37 -12.75 2.88
C PRO A 231 22.42 -14.16 2.29
N ASP A 232 22.49 -14.24 0.96
CA ASP A 232 22.79 -15.45 0.18
C ASP A 232 23.42 -15.09 -1.19
N PRO A 233 24.73 -15.34 -1.40
CA PRO A 233 25.41 -15.05 -2.66
C PRO A 233 25.09 -16.03 -3.80
N TYR A 234 24.42 -17.16 -3.53
CA TYR A 234 24.09 -18.18 -4.54
C TYR A 234 22.73 -17.98 -5.21
N LEU A 235 21.92 -17.04 -4.70
CA LEU A 235 20.74 -16.53 -5.39
C LEU A 235 21.17 -15.64 -6.57
N ASP A 236 20.41 -15.68 -7.66
CA ASP A 236 20.51 -14.62 -8.67
C ASP A 236 20.14 -13.26 -8.05
N ILE A 237 20.61 -12.18 -8.67
CA ILE A 237 20.43 -10.82 -8.16
C ILE A 237 18.98 -10.33 -8.25
N ASP A 238 18.20 -10.92 -9.15
CA ASP A 238 16.76 -10.74 -9.23
C ASP A 238 15.96 -11.91 -8.60
N GLU A 239 16.61 -12.80 -7.84
CA GLU A 239 15.94 -13.84 -7.04
C GLU A 239 15.79 -13.45 -5.56
N ILE A 240 14.63 -13.77 -4.98
CA ILE A 240 14.37 -13.76 -3.54
C ILE A 240 14.16 -15.19 -3.04
N GLY A 241 14.92 -15.58 -2.03
CA GLY A 241 14.83 -16.87 -1.35
C GLY A 241 13.69 -16.89 -0.34
N ILE A 242 12.67 -17.71 -0.59
CA ILE A 242 11.44 -17.78 0.21
C ILE A 242 11.39 -19.07 1.02
N PRO A 243 11.25 -19.00 2.36
CA PRO A 243 10.95 -20.14 3.21
C PRO A 243 9.77 -20.99 2.71
N GLU A 244 9.94 -22.31 2.73
CA GLU A 244 8.87 -23.27 2.39
C GLU A 244 7.57 -23.02 3.20
N ILE A 245 7.69 -22.52 4.44
CA ILE A 245 6.57 -22.13 5.32
C ILE A 245 5.70 -21.04 4.68
N PHE A 246 6.31 -20.04 4.03
CA PHE A 246 5.59 -19.01 3.29
C PHE A 246 5.09 -19.55 1.95
N ALA A 247 5.89 -20.35 1.24
CA ALA A 247 5.52 -20.92 -0.05
C ALA A 247 4.24 -21.78 0.02
N LYS A 248 4.05 -22.55 1.11
CA LYS A 248 2.82 -23.33 1.36
C LYS A 248 1.60 -22.47 1.69
N LYS A 249 1.77 -21.30 2.31
CA LYS A 249 0.67 -20.41 2.73
C LYS A 249 0.24 -19.45 1.62
N LEU A 250 1.20 -18.89 0.90
CA LEU A 250 0.95 -18.00 -0.24
C LEU A 250 0.46 -18.82 -1.43
N THR A 251 -0.63 -18.40 -2.06
CA THR A 251 -1.23 -19.10 -3.20
C THR A 251 -1.47 -18.20 -4.39
N PHE A 252 -1.44 -18.77 -5.58
CA PHE A 252 -1.76 -18.12 -6.84
C PHE A 252 -2.98 -18.80 -7.50
N PRO A 253 -4.02 -18.06 -7.91
CA PRO A 253 -5.17 -18.64 -8.59
C PRO A 253 -4.79 -18.98 -10.04
N GLU A 254 -4.57 -20.26 -10.33
CA GLU A 254 -4.23 -20.78 -11.65
C GLU A 254 -5.48 -21.34 -12.37
N PRO A 255 -5.98 -20.73 -13.46
CA PRO A 255 -7.12 -21.25 -14.21
C PRO A 255 -6.73 -22.54 -14.92
N ALA A 256 -7.61 -23.55 -14.88
CA ALA A 256 -7.38 -24.82 -15.55
C ALA A 256 -7.48 -24.66 -17.08
N SER A 257 -6.37 -24.84 -17.78
CA SER A 257 -6.27 -24.90 -19.24
C SER A 257 -5.82 -26.30 -19.68
N LEU A 258 -6.04 -26.65 -20.95
CA LEU A 258 -5.62 -27.94 -21.51
C LEU A 258 -4.13 -28.22 -21.26
N ILE A 259 -3.28 -27.19 -21.41
CA ILE A 259 -1.82 -27.27 -21.27
C ILE A 259 -1.40 -27.47 -19.81
N ASN A 260 -2.01 -26.76 -18.86
CA ASN A 260 -1.57 -26.78 -17.46
C ASN A 260 -2.26 -27.85 -16.60
N LEU A 261 -3.34 -28.47 -17.10
CA LEU A 261 -4.15 -29.45 -16.36
C LEU A 261 -3.32 -30.61 -15.76
N PRO A 262 -2.31 -31.21 -16.45
CA PRO A 262 -1.47 -32.25 -15.84
C PRO A 262 -0.68 -31.73 -14.63
N LYS A 263 -0.12 -30.51 -14.69
CA LYS A 263 0.58 -29.87 -13.57
C LYS A 263 -0.40 -29.61 -12.42
N LEU A 264 -1.57 -29.02 -12.70
CA LEU A 264 -2.59 -28.74 -11.68
C LEU A 264 -3.09 -30.01 -10.98
N ARG A 265 -3.32 -31.09 -11.72
CA ARG A 265 -3.70 -32.40 -11.16
C ARG A 265 -2.63 -32.94 -10.21
N LYS A 266 -1.34 -32.77 -10.51
CA LYS A 266 -0.24 -33.15 -9.60
C LYS A 266 -0.22 -32.30 -8.34
N LEU A 267 -0.44 -30.99 -8.45
CA LEU A 267 -0.48 -30.06 -7.31
C LEU A 267 -1.67 -30.34 -6.36
N VAL A 268 -2.86 -30.61 -6.90
CA VAL A 268 -4.04 -31.00 -6.09
C VAL A 268 -3.83 -32.36 -5.40
N LYS A 269 -3.21 -33.34 -6.09
CA LYS A 269 -2.80 -34.61 -5.46
C LYS A 269 -1.81 -34.40 -4.32
N ASN A 270 -0.85 -33.47 -4.45
CA ASN A 270 0.11 -33.14 -3.39
C ASN A 270 -0.56 -32.47 -2.17
N GLY A 271 -1.62 -31.66 -2.39
CA GLY A 271 -2.41 -31.02 -1.34
C GLY A 271 -1.69 -29.89 -0.61
N PRO A 272 -2.18 -29.47 0.58
CA PRO A 272 -1.63 -28.30 1.29
C PRO A 272 -0.32 -28.59 2.02
N ALA A 273 -0.11 -29.80 2.54
CA ALA A 273 1.03 -30.13 3.41
C ALA A 273 2.38 -30.26 2.66
N LYS A 274 2.36 -30.70 1.39
CA LYS A 274 3.57 -30.95 0.59
C LYS A 274 3.74 -29.89 -0.50
N HIS A 275 4.84 -29.15 -0.43
CA HIS A 275 5.24 -28.22 -1.49
C HIS A 275 5.99 -28.98 -2.62
N PRO A 276 5.80 -28.62 -3.90
CA PRO A 276 4.77 -27.74 -4.43
C PRO A 276 3.40 -28.44 -4.48
N GLY A 277 2.36 -27.77 -4.00
CA GLY A 277 1.01 -28.29 -3.87
C GLY A 277 -0.07 -27.23 -4.11
N ALA A 278 -1.24 -27.41 -3.48
CA ALA A 278 -2.37 -26.50 -3.58
C ALA A 278 -3.25 -26.56 -2.32
N ASN A 279 -3.87 -25.43 -1.97
CA ASN A 279 -4.70 -25.31 -0.76
C ASN A 279 -6.20 -25.30 -1.06
N PHE A 280 -6.62 -24.75 -2.21
CA PHE A 280 -8.04 -24.57 -2.54
C PHE A 280 -8.32 -24.79 -4.02
N VAL A 281 -9.57 -25.12 -4.34
CA VAL A 281 -10.13 -25.12 -5.70
C VAL A 281 -11.34 -24.20 -5.72
N LEU A 282 -11.30 -23.18 -6.58
CA LEU A 282 -12.43 -22.30 -6.88
C LEU A 282 -13.23 -22.89 -8.05
N ARG A 283 -14.51 -23.13 -7.82
CA ARG A 283 -15.47 -23.56 -8.85
C ARG A 283 -16.13 -22.34 -9.52
N PRO A 284 -16.75 -22.52 -10.71
CA PRO A 284 -17.64 -21.50 -11.29
C PRO A 284 -18.72 -21.12 -10.27
N GLY A 285 -19.08 -19.83 -10.18
CA GLY A 285 -19.99 -19.32 -9.13
C GLY A 285 -19.29 -18.94 -7.82
N GLY A 286 -17.96 -18.98 -7.74
CA GLY A 286 -17.19 -18.43 -6.61
C GLY A 286 -17.05 -19.34 -5.39
N PHE A 287 -17.66 -20.54 -5.41
CA PHE A 287 -17.51 -21.52 -4.33
C PHE A 287 -16.05 -21.96 -4.18
N LYS A 288 -15.50 -21.77 -2.97
CA LYS A 288 -14.11 -22.07 -2.61
C LYS A 288 -14.04 -23.36 -1.81
N GLN A 289 -13.70 -24.47 -2.45
CA GLN A 289 -13.50 -25.76 -1.80
C GLN A 289 -12.08 -25.84 -1.21
N VAL A 290 -11.98 -26.23 0.06
CA VAL A 290 -10.72 -26.50 0.75
C VAL A 290 -10.24 -27.91 0.38
N LEU A 291 -8.94 -28.08 0.14
CA LEU A 291 -8.35 -29.39 -0.12
C LEU A 291 -8.01 -30.07 1.22
N VAL A 292 -8.80 -31.07 1.58
CA VAL A 292 -8.65 -31.90 2.79
C VAL A 292 -7.37 -32.73 2.71
N GLU A 293 -6.80 -33.11 3.86
CA GLU A 293 -5.59 -33.94 3.90
C GLU A 293 -5.83 -35.39 3.42
N LYS A 294 -7.06 -35.90 3.44
CA LYS A 294 -7.37 -37.27 2.98
C LYS A 294 -6.94 -37.47 1.52
N ARG A 295 -6.19 -38.53 1.25
CA ARG A 295 -5.58 -38.79 -0.07
C ARG A 295 -6.63 -39.08 -1.15
N GLU A 296 -7.64 -39.87 -0.82
CA GLU A 296 -8.69 -40.33 -1.76
C GLU A 296 -9.48 -39.16 -2.34
N GLU A 297 -9.96 -38.25 -1.48
CA GLU A 297 -10.72 -37.06 -1.84
C GLU A 297 -9.91 -36.13 -2.75
N ARG A 298 -8.62 -35.90 -2.43
CA ARG A 298 -7.72 -35.14 -3.30
C ARG A 298 -7.52 -35.78 -4.68
N PHE A 299 -7.48 -37.10 -4.75
CA PHE A 299 -7.38 -37.82 -6.02
C PHE A 299 -8.69 -37.76 -6.82
N ALA A 300 -9.84 -37.83 -6.16
CA ALA A 300 -11.15 -37.61 -6.78
C ALA A 300 -11.28 -36.18 -7.31
N GLU A 301 -10.90 -35.16 -6.54
CA GLU A 301 -10.95 -33.77 -6.99
C GLU A 301 -9.97 -33.47 -8.13
N ALA A 302 -8.75 -34.04 -8.10
CA ALA A 302 -7.83 -33.95 -9.23
C ALA A 302 -8.43 -34.58 -10.51
N LYS A 303 -9.18 -35.69 -10.42
CA LYS A 303 -9.91 -36.26 -11.56
C LYS A 303 -11.06 -35.34 -12.02
N ARG A 304 -11.78 -34.71 -11.10
CA ARG A 304 -12.88 -33.75 -11.37
C ARG A 304 -12.42 -32.43 -12.01
N LEU A 305 -11.14 -32.09 -11.96
CA LEU A 305 -10.60 -30.93 -12.68
C LEU A 305 -10.80 -31.11 -14.20
N GLN A 306 -11.61 -30.22 -14.77
CA GLN A 306 -11.84 -30.06 -16.20
C GLN A 306 -11.17 -28.74 -16.68
N PRO A 307 -10.68 -28.69 -17.92
CA PRO A 307 -10.20 -27.45 -18.51
C PRO A 307 -11.36 -26.47 -18.76
N ALA A 308 -11.06 -25.18 -18.92
CA ALA A 308 -12.01 -24.22 -19.46
C ALA A 308 -12.52 -24.69 -20.83
N ASN A 309 -13.84 -24.61 -21.04
CA ASN A 309 -14.50 -24.87 -22.33
C ASN A 309 -15.17 -23.57 -22.81
N THR A 310 -15.52 -23.47 -24.10
CA THR A 310 -16.00 -22.23 -24.74
C THR A 310 -17.18 -21.58 -23.98
N THR A 311 -18.13 -22.39 -23.49
CA THR A 311 -19.29 -21.94 -22.70
C THR A 311 -18.99 -21.58 -21.25
N ARG A 312 -17.82 -21.99 -20.72
CA ARG A 312 -17.39 -21.76 -19.33
C ARG A 312 -16.18 -20.82 -19.23
N LEU A 313 -15.80 -20.16 -20.32
CA LEU A 313 -14.58 -19.36 -20.43
C LEU A 313 -14.56 -18.16 -19.47
N ALA A 314 -15.73 -17.58 -19.18
CA ALA A 314 -15.86 -16.46 -18.25
C ALA A 314 -15.53 -16.84 -16.78
N HIS A 315 -15.82 -18.09 -16.39
CA HIS A 315 -15.67 -18.57 -15.01
C HIS A 315 -14.99 -19.95 -14.97
N PRO A 316 -13.70 -20.05 -15.37
CA PRO A 316 -12.98 -21.32 -15.35
C PRO A 316 -12.72 -21.77 -13.91
N VAL A 317 -12.61 -23.08 -13.71
CA VAL A 317 -12.10 -23.65 -12.45
C VAL A 317 -10.69 -23.11 -12.21
N LYS A 318 -10.42 -22.57 -11.02
CA LYS A 318 -9.10 -22.04 -10.64
C LYS A 318 -8.54 -22.82 -9.46
N VAL A 319 -7.34 -23.35 -9.59
CA VAL A 319 -6.61 -24.02 -8.49
C VAL A 319 -5.73 -23.00 -7.80
N LEU A 320 -5.91 -22.81 -6.49
CA LEU A 320 -5.01 -21.99 -5.67
C LEU A 320 -3.79 -22.84 -5.31
N ARG A 321 -2.87 -22.93 -6.27
CA ARG A 321 -1.56 -23.57 -6.10
C ARG A 321 -0.70 -22.75 -5.15
N HIS A 322 0.25 -23.41 -4.51
CA HIS A 322 1.33 -22.75 -3.77
C HIS A 322 2.13 -21.81 -4.67
N LEU A 323 2.78 -20.83 -4.04
CA LEU A 323 3.88 -20.06 -4.62
C LEU A 323 4.99 -21.03 -5.08
N ASP A 324 5.43 -20.92 -6.33
CA ASP A 324 6.35 -21.85 -7.00
C ASP A 324 7.62 -21.14 -7.50
N ARG A 325 8.68 -21.88 -7.89
CA ARG A 325 9.90 -21.27 -8.44
C ARG A 325 9.58 -20.46 -9.71
N GLY A 326 10.10 -19.24 -9.79
CA GLY A 326 9.87 -18.34 -10.93
C GLY A 326 8.52 -17.59 -10.93
N ASP A 327 7.72 -17.72 -9.86
CA ASP A 327 6.69 -16.72 -9.58
C ASP A 327 7.32 -15.37 -9.19
N LEU A 328 6.57 -14.27 -9.32
CA LEU A 328 7.08 -12.92 -9.08
C LEU A 328 6.47 -12.32 -7.82
N MET A 329 7.31 -11.67 -7.01
CA MET A 329 6.93 -11.04 -5.75
C MET A 329 7.57 -9.66 -5.63
N LEU A 330 6.78 -8.66 -5.21
CA LEU A 330 7.30 -7.32 -4.93
C LEU A 330 7.89 -7.30 -3.52
N MET A 331 9.18 -7.04 -3.42
CA MET A 331 9.89 -6.85 -2.15
C MET A 331 9.91 -5.38 -1.79
N ASN A 332 9.67 -5.06 -0.52
CA ASN A 332 9.66 -3.68 -0.02
C ASN A 332 10.33 -3.60 1.36
N ARG A 333 11.28 -2.69 1.52
CA ARG A 333 11.83 -2.29 2.83
C ARG A 333 11.22 -0.96 3.28
N GLN A 334 10.78 -0.90 4.53
CA GLN A 334 10.26 0.32 5.14
C GLN A 334 11.39 1.08 5.86
N PRO A 335 11.47 2.42 5.77
CA PRO A 335 10.59 3.33 5.02
C PRO A 335 10.89 3.36 3.51
N SER A 336 9.84 3.35 2.69
CA SER A 336 9.95 3.40 1.23
C SER A 336 10.08 4.86 0.75
N LEU A 337 11.30 5.38 0.64
CA LEU A 337 11.57 6.78 0.28
C LEU A 337 11.59 7.05 -1.23
N HIS A 338 11.90 6.04 -2.04
CA HIS A 338 12.06 6.15 -3.49
C HIS A 338 11.60 4.86 -4.19
N LYS A 339 11.28 4.95 -5.50
CA LYS A 339 10.80 3.81 -6.31
C LYS A 339 11.66 2.53 -6.14
N PRO A 340 13.01 2.57 -6.13
CA PRO A 340 13.83 1.37 -5.94
C PRO A 340 13.71 0.69 -4.57
N SER A 341 13.07 1.32 -3.57
CA SER A 341 12.71 0.65 -2.31
C SER A 341 11.62 -0.43 -2.49
N ILE A 342 10.97 -0.51 -3.65
CA ILE A 342 10.02 -1.56 -4.00
C ILE A 342 10.30 -2.11 -5.41
N MET A 343 10.83 -3.35 -5.50
CA MET A 343 11.12 -4.00 -6.78
C MET A 343 10.65 -5.45 -6.83
N GLY A 344 10.44 -5.93 -8.06
CA GLY A 344 10.04 -7.29 -8.38
C GLY A 344 11.21 -8.26 -8.41
N HIS A 345 11.09 -9.33 -7.62
CA HIS A 345 12.03 -10.46 -7.61
C HIS A 345 11.33 -11.75 -8.07
N ARG A 346 12.09 -12.62 -8.73
CA ARG A 346 11.74 -14.03 -8.98
C ARG A 346 11.83 -14.80 -7.67
N VAL A 347 10.84 -15.64 -7.38
CA VAL A 347 10.86 -16.48 -6.18
C VAL A 347 11.69 -17.75 -6.41
N ARG A 348 12.58 -18.03 -5.46
CA ARG A 348 13.25 -19.31 -5.29
C ARG A 348 12.89 -19.88 -3.93
N VAL A 349 12.19 -21.00 -3.90
CA VAL A 349 11.77 -21.62 -2.63
C VAL A 349 12.95 -22.36 -2.00
N LEU A 350 13.21 -22.08 -0.72
CA LEU A 350 14.30 -22.66 0.06
C LEU A 350 13.74 -23.53 1.20
N THR A 351 14.16 -24.79 1.21
CA THR A 351 13.80 -25.77 2.25
C THR A 351 14.62 -25.56 3.52
N GLY A 352 14.02 -25.77 4.69
CA GLY A 352 14.69 -25.65 5.99
C GLY A 352 14.97 -24.21 6.47
N GLN A 353 14.88 -23.20 5.60
CA GLN A 353 15.05 -21.80 5.97
C GLN A 353 13.80 -21.22 6.65
N ARG A 354 13.99 -20.24 7.55
CA ARG A 354 12.91 -19.50 8.25
C ARG A 354 12.85 -18.01 7.90
N ALA A 355 13.99 -17.41 7.57
CA ALA A 355 14.12 -16.01 7.17
C ALA A 355 14.07 -15.87 5.63
N LEU A 356 13.81 -14.65 5.15
CA LEU A 356 13.98 -14.34 3.73
C LEU A 356 15.47 -14.31 3.38
N ARG A 357 15.84 -14.74 2.18
CA ARG A 357 17.23 -14.74 1.69
C ARG A 357 17.35 -13.87 0.46
N MET A 358 18.40 -13.05 0.34
CA MET A 358 18.65 -12.22 -0.85
C MET A 358 20.13 -12.03 -1.14
N ASN A 359 20.46 -11.77 -2.40
CA ASN A 359 21.81 -11.39 -2.81
C ASN A 359 22.19 -10.00 -2.24
N TYR A 360 23.48 -9.71 -2.14
CA TYR A 360 24.04 -8.43 -1.67
C TYR A 360 23.84 -7.29 -2.69
N ALA A 361 23.86 -7.58 -3.99
CA ALA A 361 23.87 -6.56 -5.03
C ALA A 361 22.67 -5.58 -5.03
N PRO A 362 21.41 -5.98 -4.75
CA PRO A 362 20.29 -5.05 -4.64
C PRO A 362 20.20 -4.32 -3.30
N CYS A 363 21.00 -4.64 -2.27
CA CYS A 363 20.84 -4.07 -0.93
C CYS A 363 20.96 -2.54 -0.89
N LYS A 364 21.83 -1.95 -1.75
CA LYS A 364 21.94 -0.49 -1.91
C LYS A 364 20.61 0.17 -2.33
N ALA A 365 19.81 -0.49 -3.17
CA ALA A 365 18.51 0.04 -3.61
C ALA A 365 17.44 0.00 -2.50
N TYR A 366 17.57 -0.92 -1.55
CA TYR A 366 16.72 -1.00 -0.35
C TYR A 366 17.28 -0.22 0.86
N ASN A 367 18.51 0.29 0.75
CA ASN A 367 19.33 0.82 1.84
C ASN A 367 19.50 -0.17 3.01
N ALA A 368 19.59 -1.47 2.70
CA ALA A 368 19.58 -2.58 3.66
C ALA A 368 21.00 -3.08 3.99
N ASP A 369 21.22 -3.55 5.21
CA ASP A 369 22.54 -3.95 5.74
C ASP A 369 22.57 -5.30 6.49
N PHE A 370 21.43 -5.99 6.62
CA PHE A 370 21.26 -7.31 7.25
C PHE A 370 21.49 -7.37 8.78
N ASP A 371 21.33 -6.26 9.49
CA ASP A 371 21.48 -6.18 10.96
C ASP A 371 20.32 -6.79 11.78
N GLY A 372 19.20 -7.10 11.12
CA GLY A 372 17.90 -7.34 11.75
C GLY A 372 16.73 -6.84 10.90
N ASP A 373 17.02 -6.02 9.89
CA ASP A 373 16.15 -5.59 8.80
C ASP A 373 14.98 -6.53 8.43
N GLU A 374 13.74 -6.02 8.55
CA GLU A 374 12.53 -6.70 8.05
C GLU A 374 12.12 -6.19 6.66
N MET A 375 11.80 -7.10 5.75
CA MET A 375 11.19 -6.77 4.47
C MET A 375 9.80 -7.38 4.31
N ASN A 376 8.91 -6.64 3.64
CA ASN A 376 7.61 -7.10 3.19
C ASN A 376 7.76 -7.75 1.80
N GLY A 377 7.14 -8.91 1.60
CA GLY A 377 6.95 -9.54 0.30
C GLY A 377 5.47 -9.53 -0.10
N HIS A 378 5.12 -8.98 -1.26
CA HIS A 378 3.75 -8.89 -1.75
C HIS A 378 3.57 -9.79 -2.99
N PHE A 379 2.78 -10.85 -2.87
CA PHE A 379 2.65 -11.86 -3.92
C PHE A 379 1.54 -11.53 -4.92
N VAL A 380 1.95 -11.32 -6.17
CA VAL A 380 1.11 -10.86 -7.28
C VAL A 380 0.08 -11.93 -7.68
N GLN A 381 -1.20 -11.54 -7.76
CA GLN A 381 -2.34 -12.48 -7.89
C GLN A 381 -2.92 -12.64 -9.30
N ASN A 382 -2.62 -11.74 -10.24
CA ASN A 382 -3.11 -11.80 -11.62
C ASN A 382 -1.93 -11.88 -12.62
N ARG A 383 -2.23 -12.05 -13.92
CA ARG A 383 -1.19 -12.15 -14.96
C ARG A 383 -0.70 -10.78 -15.40
N ILE A 384 -1.60 -9.79 -15.47
CA ILE A 384 -1.28 -8.41 -15.87
C ILE A 384 -0.21 -7.81 -14.94
N ALA A 385 -0.42 -7.82 -13.63
CA ALA A 385 0.58 -7.31 -12.69
C ALA A 385 1.82 -8.22 -12.61
N ARG A 386 1.73 -9.52 -12.97
CA ARG A 386 2.96 -10.32 -13.15
C ARG A 386 3.79 -9.81 -14.32
N THR A 387 3.17 -9.39 -15.42
CA THR A 387 3.87 -8.76 -16.56
C THR A 387 4.43 -7.39 -16.18
N GLU A 388 3.67 -6.53 -15.48
CA GLU A 388 4.16 -5.24 -14.97
C GLU A 388 5.38 -5.44 -14.05
N VAL A 389 5.33 -6.43 -13.16
CA VAL A 389 6.44 -6.76 -12.27
C VAL A 389 7.61 -7.40 -13.01
N ALA A 390 7.35 -8.17 -14.07
CA ALA A 390 8.39 -8.78 -14.91
C ALA A 390 9.16 -7.75 -15.75
N GLU A 391 8.49 -6.74 -16.31
CA GLU A 391 9.09 -5.83 -17.30
C GLU A 391 9.41 -4.42 -16.73
N ILE A 392 8.55 -3.89 -15.85
CA ILE A 392 8.64 -2.49 -15.36
C ILE A 392 9.25 -2.41 -13.96
N ALA A 393 8.77 -3.24 -13.04
CA ALA A 393 9.17 -3.15 -11.63
C ALA A 393 10.32 -4.11 -11.23
N ASN A 394 10.82 -4.96 -12.15
CA ASN A 394 11.89 -5.91 -11.82
C ASN A 394 13.20 -5.20 -11.40
N VAL A 395 14.06 -5.92 -10.66
CA VAL A 395 15.36 -5.42 -10.18
C VAL A 395 16.24 -4.87 -11.31
N GLY A 396 16.31 -5.54 -12.46
CA GLY A 396 17.14 -5.12 -13.59
C GLY A 396 16.62 -3.89 -14.35
N SER A 397 15.31 -3.70 -14.50
CA SER A 397 14.74 -2.49 -15.11
C SER A 397 14.90 -1.25 -14.21
N ASN A 398 15.25 -1.45 -12.94
CA ASN A 398 15.55 -0.39 -11.97
C ASN A 398 17.05 -0.36 -11.62
N PHE A 399 17.92 -0.68 -12.60
CA PHE A 399 19.39 -0.67 -12.47
C PHE A 399 19.96 0.72 -12.15
N LEU A 400 19.34 1.78 -12.66
CA LEU A 400 19.79 3.18 -12.50
C LEU A 400 18.87 3.96 -11.54
N VAL A 401 19.44 4.92 -10.80
CA VAL A 401 18.68 5.91 -10.04
C VAL A 401 18.04 6.93 -11.02
N PRO A 402 16.73 7.21 -10.94
CA PRO A 402 16.07 8.20 -11.80
C PRO A 402 16.55 9.66 -11.64
N LYS A 403 17.31 9.96 -10.58
CA LYS A 403 17.81 11.31 -10.24
C LYS A 403 18.99 11.73 -11.11
N ASP A 404 19.95 10.84 -11.30
CA ASP A 404 21.30 11.15 -11.80
C ASP A 404 21.88 10.05 -12.69
N GLY A 405 21.10 9.01 -13.02
CA GLY A 405 21.56 7.90 -13.85
C GLY A 405 22.71 7.11 -13.22
N THR A 406 22.88 7.14 -11.90
CA THR A 406 23.92 6.33 -11.23
C THR A 406 23.45 4.88 -11.07
N PRO A 407 24.33 3.87 -11.26
CA PRO A 407 23.98 2.48 -10.96
C PRO A 407 23.67 2.22 -9.47
N LEU A 408 22.60 1.47 -9.24
CA LEU A 408 22.22 0.94 -7.93
C LEU A 408 22.77 -0.46 -7.68
N LEU A 409 22.69 -1.35 -8.67
CA LEU A 409 23.17 -2.72 -8.53
C LEU A 409 24.69 -2.78 -8.70
N GLY A 410 25.33 -3.63 -7.90
CA GLY A 410 26.75 -3.93 -8.03
C GLY A 410 27.24 -4.80 -6.88
N LEU A 411 28.32 -5.55 -7.11
CA LEU A 411 28.92 -6.36 -6.05
C LEU A 411 29.75 -5.50 -5.08
N ILE A 412 29.89 -5.98 -3.86
CA ILE A 412 30.50 -5.26 -2.73
C ILE A 412 31.46 -6.17 -1.96
N GLN A 413 32.27 -5.57 -1.05
CA GLN A 413 33.09 -6.27 -0.07
C GLN A 413 33.95 -7.39 -0.70
N ASP A 414 33.79 -8.63 -0.25
CA ASP A 414 34.57 -9.81 -0.63
C ASP A 414 34.60 -10.05 -2.14
N HIS A 415 33.50 -9.76 -2.85
CA HIS A 415 33.45 -9.87 -4.32
C HIS A 415 34.41 -8.91 -5.00
N VAL A 416 34.68 -7.73 -4.41
CA VAL A 416 35.68 -6.78 -4.90
C VAL A 416 37.09 -7.33 -4.71
N VAL A 417 37.38 -7.90 -3.54
CA VAL A 417 38.68 -8.51 -3.23
C VAL A 417 38.95 -9.70 -4.14
N SER A 418 37.97 -10.60 -4.29
CA SER A 418 38.08 -11.76 -5.15
C SER A 418 38.26 -11.41 -6.62
N GLY A 419 37.58 -10.38 -7.14
CA GLY A 419 37.73 -9.99 -8.54
C GLY A 419 39.15 -9.50 -8.84
N VAL A 420 39.75 -8.73 -7.92
CA VAL A 420 41.16 -8.34 -8.03
C VAL A 420 42.05 -9.59 -7.99
N LEU A 421 41.94 -10.41 -6.94
CA LEU A 421 42.80 -11.60 -6.75
C LEU A 421 42.71 -12.60 -7.91
N LEU A 422 41.52 -12.84 -8.45
CA LEU A 422 41.30 -13.72 -9.60
C LEU A 422 41.95 -13.14 -10.88
N THR A 423 41.82 -11.83 -11.09
CA THR A 423 42.28 -11.20 -12.35
C THR A 423 43.75 -10.78 -12.34
N LEU A 424 44.47 -10.92 -11.21
CA LEU A 424 45.91 -10.67 -11.11
C LEU A 424 46.71 -11.36 -12.23
N ARG A 425 47.66 -10.62 -12.82
CA ARG A 425 48.68 -11.20 -13.70
C ARG A 425 49.49 -12.26 -12.95
N GLY A 426 49.70 -13.42 -13.59
CA GLY A 426 50.38 -14.57 -13.01
C GLY A 426 49.45 -15.57 -12.31
N ARG A 427 48.16 -15.27 -12.12
CA ARG A 427 47.19 -16.29 -11.68
C ARG A 427 46.73 -17.17 -12.85
N PHE A 428 47.13 -18.43 -12.77
CA PHE A 428 46.84 -19.50 -13.71
C PHE A 428 46.13 -20.66 -13.02
N PHE A 429 45.29 -21.35 -13.78
CA PHE A 429 44.49 -22.48 -13.35
C PHE A 429 44.74 -23.66 -14.30
N ASN A 430 44.70 -24.88 -13.77
CA ASN A 430 44.64 -26.08 -14.60
C ASN A 430 43.25 -26.17 -15.28
N LYS A 431 43.07 -27.17 -16.15
CA LYS A 431 41.82 -27.36 -16.89
C LYS A 431 40.61 -27.61 -15.98
N GLU A 432 40.79 -28.33 -14.88
CA GLU A 432 39.74 -28.78 -13.98
C GLU A 432 39.26 -27.64 -13.09
N ASP A 433 40.18 -26.89 -12.49
CA ASP A 433 39.91 -25.68 -11.71
C ASP A 433 39.21 -24.60 -12.55
N PHE A 434 39.70 -24.38 -13.77
CA PHE A 434 39.10 -23.46 -14.73
C PHE A 434 37.66 -23.86 -15.07
N MET A 435 37.42 -25.14 -15.37
CA MET A 435 36.07 -25.66 -15.63
C MET A 435 35.17 -25.58 -14.39
N HIS A 436 35.70 -25.85 -13.20
CA HIS A 436 34.97 -25.76 -11.94
C HIS A 436 34.49 -24.31 -11.66
N LEU A 437 35.38 -23.33 -11.76
CA LEU A 437 35.05 -21.91 -11.60
C LEU A 437 33.99 -21.43 -12.60
N VAL A 438 34.13 -21.82 -13.88
CA VAL A 438 33.15 -21.46 -14.92
C VAL A 438 31.79 -22.13 -14.67
N LEU A 439 31.75 -23.41 -14.28
CA LEU A 439 30.50 -24.11 -13.94
C LEU A 439 29.82 -23.50 -12.71
N ALA A 440 30.58 -23.17 -11.67
CA ALA A 440 30.07 -22.54 -10.45
C ALA A 440 29.42 -21.17 -10.73
N ALA A 441 29.99 -20.38 -11.64
CA ALA A 441 29.43 -19.10 -12.06
C ALA A 441 28.02 -19.25 -12.68
N PHE A 442 27.84 -20.23 -13.57
CA PHE A 442 26.53 -20.45 -14.22
C PHE A 442 25.52 -21.19 -13.34
N ALA A 443 25.96 -22.01 -12.38
CA ALA A 443 25.19 -22.86 -11.46
C ALA A 443 24.24 -23.88 -12.10
N GLN A 444 23.28 -23.44 -12.91
CA GLN A 444 22.37 -24.27 -13.69
C GLN A 444 22.20 -23.68 -15.10
N THR A 445 22.90 -24.25 -16.08
CA THR A 445 22.71 -23.93 -17.51
C THR A 445 22.39 -25.19 -18.31
N SER A 446 21.51 -25.05 -19.31
CA SER A 446 21.25 -26.07 -20.33
C SER A 446 22.05 -25.84 -21.62
N GLN A 447 22.74 -24.71 -21.73
CA GLN A 447 23.51 -24.35 -22.91
C GLN A 447 24.94 -24.89 -22.82
N ARG A 448 25.47 -25.38 -23.95
CA ARG A 448 26.88 -25.76 -24.05
C ARG A 448 27.76 -24.51 -23.93
N ILE A 449 28.51 -24.43 -22.84
CA ILE A 449 29.48 -23.36 -22.58
C ILE A 449 30.64 -23.46 -23.60
N VAL A 450 30.93 -22.35 -24.26
CA VAL A 450 32.11 -22.18 -25.13
C VAL A 450 33.30 -21.82 -24.26
N LEU A 451 34.42 -22.54 -24.41
CA LEU A 451 35.65 -22.32 -23.62
C LEU A 451 36.78 -21.85 -24.54
N PRO A 452 37.61 -20.87 -24.12
CA PRO A 452 38.77 -20.42 -24.88
C PRO A 452 39.91 -21.45 -24.86
N PRO A 453 40.84 -21.40 -25.82
CA PRO A 453 42.10 -22.14 -25.74
C PRO A 453 42.92 -21.71 -24.50
N PRO A 454 43.79 -22.57 -23.96
CA PRO A 454 44.63 -22.21 -22.82
C PRO A 454 45.62 -21.10 -23.19
N SER A 455 45.81 -20.12 -22.31
CA SER A 455 46.81 -19.06 -22.46
C SER A 455 48.27 -19.57 -22.43
N MET A 456 48.52 -20.73 -21.82
CA MET A 456 49.82 -21.39 -21.83
C MET A 456 49.66 -22.83 -22.34
N LEU A 457 50.47 -23.23 -23.33
CA LEU A 457 50.42 -24.57 -23.93
C LEU A 457 51.53 -25.51 -23.43
N LYS A 458 52.69 -24.95 -23.07
CA LYS A 458 53.87 -25.63 -22.51
C LYS A 458 54.44 -24.77 -21.36
N PRO A 459 54.99 -25.35 -20.29
CA PRO A 459 55.16 -26.80 -20.05
C PRO A 459 53.85 -27.53 -19.75
N GLN A 460 52.83 -26.83 -19.22
CA GLN A 460 51.51 -27.37 -18.93
C GLN A 460 50.41 -26.52 -19.60
N LYS A 461 49.26 -27.12 -19.89
CA LYS A 461 48.07 -26.40 -20.39
C LYS A 461 47.39 -25.66 -19.24
N LEU A 462 47.53 -24.33 -19.23
CA LEU A 462 46.98 -23.46 -18.18
C LEU A 462 46.14 -22.31 -18.76
N TRP A 463 45.09 -21.94 -18.03
CA TRP A 463 44.21 -20.80 -18.32
C TRP A 463 44.44 -19.70 -17.30
N SER A 464 44.41 -18.43 -17.71
CA SER A 464 44.54 -17.31 -16.77
C SER A 464 43.20 -16.97 -16.10
N GLY A 465 43.24 -16.36 -14.92
CA GLY A 465 42.00 -15.89 -14.28
C GLY A 465 41.26 -14.81 -15.08
N LYS A 466 41.97 -14.03 -15.91
CA LYS A 466 41.37 -13.12 -16.90
C LYS A 466 40.51 -13.90 -17.93
N GLN A 467 40.95 -15.08 -18.39
CA GLN A 467 40.16 -15.92 -19.29
C GLN A 467 38.87 -16.45 -18.66
N VAL A 468 38.80 -16.64 -17.33
CA VAL A 468 37.56 -17.04 -16.63
C VAL A 468 36.48 -15.96 -16.81
N ILE A 469 36.85 -14.70 -16.62
CA ILE A 469 35.94 -13.56 -16.85
C ILE A 469 35.50 -13.47 -18.31
N SER A 470 36.45 -13.54 -19.26
CA SER A 470 36.15 -13.53 -20.70
C SER A 470 35.16 -14.63 -21.08
N THR A 471 35.32 -15.83 -20.51
CA THR A 471 34.43 -16.98 -20.74
C THR A 471 33.01 -16.71 -20.24
N ILE A 472 32.86 -16.08 -19.07
CA ILE A 472 31.53 -15.74 -18.52
C ILE A 472 30.83 -14.67 -19.36
N LEU A 473 31.56 -13.64 -19.81
CA LEU A 473 31.01 -12.61 -20.69
C LEU A 473 30.56 -13.21 -22.04
N LEU A 474 31.44 -13.98 -22.70
CA LEU A 474 31.16 -14.62 -23.99
C LEU A 474 29.92 -15.52 -23.97
N ASN A 475 29.66 -16.20 -22.85
CA ASN A 475 28.52 -17.11 -22.71
C ASN A 475 27.26 -16.43 -22.12
N CYS A 476 27.36 -15.24 -21.53
CA CYS A 476 26.20 -14.44 -21.11
C CYS A 476 25.66 -13.55 -22.24
N ILE A 477 26.53 -13.03 -23.12
CA ILE A 477 26.13 -12.15 -24.23
C ILE A 477 25.31 -12.97 -25.26
N PRO A 478 24.15 -12.46 -25.73
CA PRO A 478 23.34 -13.18 -26.72
C PRO A 478 24.09 -13.43 -28.03
N ARG A 479 23.94 -14.64 -28.59
CA ARG A 479 24.55 -15.00 -29.89
C ARG A 479 24.07 -14.07 -31.00
N GLY A 480 25.00 -13.62 -31.84
CA GLY A 480 24.73 -12.69 -32.95
C GLY A 480 24.80 -11.21 -32.56
N GLN A 481 24.97 -10.87 -31.28
CA GLN A 481 25.28 -9.50 -30.86
C GLN A 481 26.79 -9.21 -30.96
N PRO A 482 27.21 -7.97 -31.25
CA PRO A 482 28.62 -7.59 -31.24
C PRO A 482 29.19 -7.68 -29.82
N LEU A 483 30.40 -8.23 -29.67
CA LEU A 483 31.05 -8.40 -28.37
C LEU A 483 31.66 -7.08 -27.87
N ILE A 484 31.67 -6.89 -26.55
CA ILE A 484 32.01 -5.61 -25.93
C ILE A 484 33.49 -5.24 -26.14
N ASN A 485 33.73 -3.98 -26.51
CA ASN A 485 35.03 -3.33 -26.46
C ASN A 485 34.96 -2.23 -25.38
N LEU A 486 35.89 -2.23 -24.43
CA LEU A 486 35.94 -1.25 -23.34
C LEU A 486 37.41 -0.89 -23.05
N THR A 487 37.67 0.39 -22.81
CA THR A 487 38.93 0.86 -22.22
C THR A 487 38.56 1.67 -20.98
N SER A 488 39.08 1.25 -19.83
CA SER A 488 38.69 1.72 -18.50
C SER A 488 39.92 1.78 -17.58
N LYS A 489 39.75 2.26 -16.34
CA LYS A 489 40.80 2.33 -15.33
C LYS A 489 40.34 1.63 -14.05
N ALA A 490 41.21 0.84 -13.44
CA ALA A 490 40.98 0.34 -12.08
C ALA A 490 41.24 1.45 -11.05
N LYS A 491 40.61 1.35 -9.87
CA LYS A 491 40.88 2.23 -8.72
C LYS A 491 42.14 1.81 -7.97
N THR A 492 42.60 0.56 -8.16
CA THR A 492 43.88 0.09 -7.62
C THR A 492 45.03 0.88 -8.26
N PRO A 493 45.75 1.73 -7.50
CA PRO A 493 46.71 2.67 -8.05
C PRO A 493 48.00 1.97 -8.50
N LEU A 494 48.75 2.61 -9.40
CA LEU A 494 50.02 2.10 -9.92
C LEU A 494 51.07 1.78 -8.85
N SER A 495 51.01 2.48 -7.70
CA SER A 495 51.88 2.23 -6.55
C SER A 495 51.71 0.82 -5.95
N CYS A 496 50.52 0.22 -6.04
CA CYS A 496 50.28 -1.15 -5.57
C CYS A 496 50.95 -2.22 -6.46
N TRP A 497 51.39 -1.87 -7.66
CA TRP A 497 52.02 -2.77 -8.63
C TRP A 497 53.56 -2.63 -8.68
N LYS A 498 54.15 -1.90 -7.72
CA LYS A 498 55.60 -1.76 -7.60
C LYS A 498 56.22 -3.06 -7.07
N VAL A 499 57.24 -3.58 -7.76
CA VAL A 499 57.95 -4.82 -7.35
C VAL A 499 59.29 -4.45 -6.72
N GLY A 500 59.36 -4.52 -5.38
CA GLY A 500 60.58 -4.22 -4.63
C GLY A 500 61.12 -2.80 -4.88
N ASN A 501 62.40 -2.72 -5.24
CA ASN A 501 63.09 -1.45 -5.49
C ASN A 501 62.91 -0.90 -6.92
N LEU A 502 62.22 -1.61 -7.81
CA LEU A 502 61.96 -1.13 -9.18
C LEU A 502 61.03 0.10 -9.18
N PRO A 503 61.13 1.01 -10.18
CA PRO A 503 60.18 2.12 -10.31
C PRO A 503 58.74 1.62 -10.50
N ALA A 504 57.76 2.45 -10.16
CA ALA A 504 56.36 2.13 -10.42
C ALA A 504 56.13 1.94 -11.94
N PRO A 505 55.28 0.98 -12.35
CA PRO A 505 55.02 0.74 -13.77
C PRO A 505 54.35 1.95 -14.43
N LYS A 506 54.59 2.12 -15.74
CA LYS A 506 53.81 3.04 -16.58
C LYS A 506 52.34 2.64 -16.57
N PHE A 507 51.42 3.57 -16.86
CA PHE A 507 49.99 3.26 -16.89
C PHE A 507 49.62 2.26 -17.99
N GLU A 508 50.16 2.46 -19.19
CA GLU A 508 49.94 1.60 -20.36
C GLU A 508 50.43 0.16 -20.10
N MET A 509 49.60 -0.83 -20.42
CA MET A 509 49.86 -2.26 -20.20
C MET A 509 50.07 -2.67 -18.73
N SER A 510 49.62 -1.84 -17.78
CA SER A 510 49.63 -2.15 -16.34
C SER A 510 48.33 -2.79 -15.86
N GLU A 511 48.35 -3.37 -14.66
CA GLU A 511 47.14 -3.86 -14.01
C GLU A 511 46.15 -2.74 -13.60
N SER A 512 46.54 -1.46 -13.67
CA SER A 512 45.65 -0.30 -13.45
C SER A 512 44.89 0.14 -14.71
N GLU A 513 45.34 -0.26 -15.90
CA GLU A 513 44.63 -0.05 -17.17
C GLU A 513 43.77 -1.28 -17.48
N VAL A 514 42.48 -1.09 -17.79
CA VAL A 514 41.57 -2.20 -18.07
C VAL A 514 41.13 -2.17 -19.53
N ILE A 515 41.43 -3.22 -20.27
CA ILE A 515 41.13 -3.34 -21.71
C ILE A 515 40.33 -4.60 -21.97
N PHE A 516 39.11 -4.43 -22.46
CA PHE A 516 38.34 -5.48 -23.13
C PHE A 516 38.35 -5.28 -24.64
N ARG A 517 38.58 -6.36 -25.39
CA ARG A 517 38.34 -6.39 -26.84
C ARG A 517 37.58 -7.66 -27.18
N GLN A 518 36.49 -7.55 -27.95
CA GLN A 518 35.62 -8.66 -28.31
C GLN A 518 35.21 -9.54 -27.10
N ALA A 519 34.82 -8.90 -25.98
CA ALA A 519 34.53 -9.52 -24.68
C ALA A 519 35.68 -10.25 -23.97
N GLU A 520 36.90 -10.23 -24.51
CA GLU A 520 38.09 -10.76 -23.85
C GLU A 520 38.78 -9.70 -22.98
N LEU A 521 39.04 -10.02 -21.70
CA LEU A 521 39.85 -9.21 -20.79
C LEU A 521 41.33 -9.41 -21.09
N LEU A 522 41.96 -8.43 -21.75
CA LEU A 522 43.35 -8.50 -22.17
C LEU A 522 44.32 -7.95 -21.11
N VAL A 523 43.96 -6.82 -20.50
CA VAL A 523 44.81 -6.04 -19.57
C VAL A 523 43.98 -5.61 -18.37
N GLY A 524 44.60 -5.55 -17.18
CA GLY A 524 44.00 -4.93 -15.99
C GLY A 524 43.38 -5.89 -14.97
N VAL A 525 43.35 -5.49 -13.70
CA VAL A 525 42.49 -6.15 -12.69
C VAL A 525 41.08 -5.55 -12.71
N LEU A 526 40.10 -6.38 -12.36
CA LEU A 526 38.73 -5.94 -12.16
C LEU A 526 38.41 -5.72 -10.68
N ASP A 527 37.85 -4.55 -10.41
CA ASP A 527 37.56 -4.05 -9.06
C ASP A 527 36.15 -3.43 -8.99
N LYS A 528 35.90 -2.65 -7.93
CA LYS A 528 34.64 -1.91 -7.71
C LYS A 528 34.25 -0.99 -8.88
N GLN A 529 35.17 -0.53 -9.73
CA GLN A 529 34.83 0.31 -10.89
C GLN A 529 34.12 -0.47 -12.01
N HIS A 530 34.28 -1.80 -12.05
CA HIS A 530 33.85 -2.61 -13.18
C HIS A 530 32.52 -3.32 -12.92
N TYR A 531 32.36 -3.93 -11.74
CA TYR A 531 31.17 -4.67 -11.35
C TYR A 531 30.53 -4.16 -10.04
N GLY A 532 31.02 -3.07 -9.48
CA GLY A 532 30.34 -2.34 -8.42
C GLY A 532 29.28 -1.37 -8.96
N SER A 533 28.65 -0.63 -8.06
CA SER A 533 27.62 0.36 -8.39
C SER A 533 28.25 1.67 -8.92
N THR A 534 28.91 1.62 -10.07
CA THR A 534 29.73 2.71 -10.63
C THR A 534 29.38 3.01 -12.09
N GLN A 535 29.23 4.31 -12.40
CA GLN A 535 29.01 4.77 -13.78
C GLN A 535 30.19 4.37 -14.69
N TYR A 536 29.86 4.06 -15.94
CA TYR A 536 30.78 3.64 -17.00
C TYR A 536 31.64 2.40 -16.67
N GLY A 537 31.23 1.61 -15.66
CA GLY A 537 31.80 0.29 -15.40
C GLY A 537 31.36 -0.76 -16.42
N LEU A 538 32.09 -1.88 -16.47
CA LEU A 538 31.79 -3.03 -17.35
C LEU A 538 30.30 -3.44 -17.33
N ILE A 539 29.70 -3.56 -16.15
CA ILE A 539 28.30 -3.99 -16.00
C ILE A 539 27.32 -2.90 -16.48
N HIS A 540 27.66 -1.62 -16.31
CA HIS A 540 26.86 -0.50 -16.83
C HIS A 540 26.89 -0.50 -18.37
N CYS A 541 28.06 -0.69 -18.98
CA CYS A 541 28.18 -0.82 -20.43
C CYS A 541 27.46 -2.07 -20.96
N CYS A 542 27.49 -3.19 -20.24
CA CYS A 542 26.72 -4.38 -20.62
C CYS A 542 25.20 -4.18 -20.48
N TRP A 543 24.76 -3.36 -19.52
CA TRP A 543 23.34 -2.99 -19.36
C TRP A 543 22.87 -2.13 -20.53
N GLU A 544 23.67 -1.16 -20.97
CA GLU A 544 23.37 -0.30 -22.12
C GLU A 544 23.34 -1.10 -23.44
N LEU A 545 24.37 -1.92 -23.70
CA LEU A 545 24.54 -2.63 -24.98
C LEU A 545 23.62 -3.85 -25.13
N TYR A 546 23.30 -4.56 -24.04
CA TYR A 546 22.62 -5.86 -24.09
C TYR A 546 21.35 -5.92 -23.22
N GLY A 547 20.98 -4.81 -22.59
CA GLY A 547 19.80 -4.69 -21.75
C GLY A 547 19.92 -5.34 -20.37
N HIS A 548 18.91 -5.06 -19.54
CA HIS A 548 18.92 -5.41 -18.11
C HIS A 548 19.11 -6.91 -17.82
N ARG A 549 18.55 -7.80 -18.65
CA ARG A 549 18.59 -9.25 -18.45
C ARG A 549 20.00 -9.82 -18.58
N CYS A 550 20.79 -9.27 -19.52
CA CYS A 550 22.19 -9.66 -19.70
C CYS A 550 23.04 -9.17 -18.51
N ALA A 551 22.90 -7.89 -18.15
CA ALA A 551 23.66 -7.31 -17.04
C ALA A 551 23.39 -7.99 -15.69
N THR A 552 22.13 -8.29 -15.35
CA THR A 552 21.81 -9.02 -14.11
C THR A 552 22.30 -10.47 -14.14
N SER A 553 22.30 -11.13 -15.30
CA SER A 553 22.87 -12.47 -15.48
C SER A 553 24.38 -12.47 -15.25
N ILE A 554 25.13 -11.56 -15.89
CA ILE A 554 26.59 -11.43 -15.72
C ILE A 554 26.92 -11.15 -14.25
N LEU A 555 26.23 -10.19 -13.63
CA LEU A 555 26.47 -9.80 -12.24
C LEU A 555 26.16 -10.96 -11.26
N SER A 556 25.14 -11.78 -11.55
CA SER A 556 24.81 -12.99 -10.78
C SER A 556 25.88 -14.09 -10.95
N CYS A 557 26.41 -14.25 -12.17
CA CYS A 557 27.51 -15.18 -12.43
C CYS A 557 28.80 -14.77 -11.71
N PHE A 558 29.12 -13.46 -11.70
CA PHE A 558 30.25 -12.93 -10.94
C PHE A 558 30.07 -13.08 -9.43
N SER A 559 28.86 -12.87 -8.89
CA SER A 559 28.54 -13.10 -7.47
C SER A 559 28.89 -14.53 -7.03
N ARG A 560 28.49 -15.53 -7.82
CA ARG A 560 28.82 -16.95 -7.56
C ARG A 560 30.31 -17.25 -7.78
N LEU A 561 30.88 -16.83 -8.91
CA LEU A 561 32.29 -17.03 -9.24
C LEU A 561 33.21 -16.57 -8.10
N PHE A 562 33.03 -15.32 -7.65
CA PHE A 562 33.87 -14.72 -6.63
C PHE A 562 33.67 -15.36 -5.26
N THR A 563 32.45 -15.81 -4.95
CA THR A 563 32.19 -16.59 -3.73
C THR A 563 32.92 -17.94 -3.77
N THR A 564 32.83 -18.69 -4.87
CA THR A 564 33.53 -19.97 -5.03
C THR A 564 35.05 -19.81 -5.05
N HIS A 565 35.57 -18.76 -5.71
CA HIS A 565 37.00 -18.49 -5.78
C HIS A 565 37.63 -18.18 -4.41
N LEU A 566 36.89 -17.56 -3.48
CA LEU A 566 37.39 -17.35 -2.11
C LEU A 566 37.29 -18.60 -1.22
N GLN A 567 36.38 -19.52 -1.53
CA GLN A 567 36.19 -20.76 -0.77
C GLN A 567 37.18 -21.85 -1.15
N VAL A 568 37.54 -21.94 -2.44
CA VAL A 568 38.50 -22.92 -2.95
C VAL A 568 39.90 -22.32 -2.92
N ARG A 569 40.84 -23.01 -2.27
CA ARG A 569 42.27 -22.64 -2.32
C ARG A 569 42.89 -23.23 -3.58
N PHE A 570 43.40 -22.33 -4.44
CA PHE A 570 44.13 -22.63 -5.68
C PHE A 570 45.59 -22.14 -5.60
#